data_AF-A0A959FK56-F1
#
_entry.id   AF-A0A959FK56-F1
#
_cell.length_a   1.000
_cell.length_b   1.000
_cell.length_c   1.000
_cell.angle_alpha   90.00
_cell.angle_beta   90.00
_cell.angle_gamma   90.00
#
_symmetry.space_group_name_H-M   'P 1'
#
loop_
_entity.id
_entity.type
_entity.pdbx_description
1 polymer ?
#
loop_
_entity_poly.entity_id
_entity_poly.type
_entity_poly.pdbx_seq_one_letter_code
_entity_poly.pdbx_strand_id
1 'polypeptide(L)'
;EPEENTSEEVLPPPPPQPKKAFHSWQERQEARRRARLEQLRERHLHAPSATEPEKEVSRVAQESITEHEGLATETLARLLAEQGKKRKAIRMYEQLILLFPEKSRYFAAVIEELKQNS
;
A
#
# COMPACT_ATOMS: atom_id res chain seq x y z
N GLU A 1 -24.36 12.86 -7.07
CA GLU A 1 -24.87 12.25 -5.82
C GLU A 1 -24.62 10.74 -5.93
N PRO A 2 -24.06 10.09 -4.89
CA PRO A 2 -24.67 10.05 -3.56
C PRO A 2 -23.69 10.25 -2.39
N GLU A 3 -24.11 10.98 -1.36
CA GLU A 3 -23.53 10.86 -0.01
C GLU A 3 -24.63 10.30 0.92
N GLU A 4 -24.74 8.98 0.94
CA GLU A 4 -25.57 8.28 1.91
C GLU A 4 -24.90 8.33 3.29
N ASN A 5 -25.35 9.30 4.07
CA ASN A 5 -25.83 9.11 5.44
C ASN A 5 -24.99 8.17 6.33
N THR A 6 -23.87 8.69 6.84
CA THR A 6 -23.33 8.21 8.10
C THR A 6 -24.27 8.66 9.22
N SER A 7 -25.26 7.82 9.53
CA SER A 7 -26.00 7.92 10.78
C SER A 7 -25.04 7.60 11.92
N GLU A 8 -24.25 8.60 12.32
CA GLU A 8 -23.53 8.59 13.58
C GLU A 8 -24.60 8.66 14.68
N GLU A 9 -25.01 7.48 15.16
CA GLU A 9 -25.85 7.36 16.34
C GLU A 9 -25.04 7.85 17.55
N VAL A 10 -25.03 9.18 17.72
CA VAL A 10 -24.45 9.86 18.87
C VAL A 10 -25.25 9.41 20.08
N LEU A 11 -24.71 8.41 20.81
CA LEU A 11 -25.26 7.97 22.09
C LEU A 11 -25.63 9.20 22.94
N PRO A 12 -26.88 9.31 23.42
CA PRO A 12 -27.33 10.51 24.11
C PRO A 12 -26.43 10.82 25.31
N PRO A 13 -26.13 12.10 25.59
CA PRO A 13 -25.38 12.47 26.77
C PRO A 13 -26.13 11.96 28.01
N PRO A 14 -25.44 11.40 29.00
CA PRO A 14 -26.11 10.88 30.18
C PRO A 14 -26.70 12.06 30.96
N PRO A 15 -27.81 11.85 31.69
CA PRO A 15 -28.39 12.91 32.51
C PRO A 15 -27.37 13.46 33.51
N PRO A 16 -27.31 14.79 33.74
CA PRO A 16 -26.37 15.38 34.66
C PRO A 16 -26.65 14.87 36.08
N GLN A 17 -25.61 14.40 36.76
CA GLN A 17 -25.68 13.93 38.15
C GLN A 17 -25.00 14.92 39.10
N PRO A 18 -25.38 14.95 40.39
CA PRO A 18 -24.71 15.79 41.38
C PRO A 18 -23.21 15.48 41.44
N LYS A 19 -22.38 16.52 41.58
CA LYS A 19 -20.91 16.45 41.47
C LYS A 19 -20.30 15.56 42.58
N LYS A 20 -20.25 14.25 42.36
CA LYS A 20 -19.24 13.38 42.99
C LYS A 20 -17.97 13.47 42.14
N ALA A 21 -16.82 13.41 42.80
CA ALA A 21 -15.50 13.84 42.33
C ALA A 21 -15.14 13.51 40.86
N PHE A 22 -14.23 14.29 40.27
CA PHE A 22 -13.74 14.21 38.88
C PHE A 22 -13.41 12.78 38.40
N HIS A 23 -12.88 11.92 39.28
CA HIS A 23 -12.59 10.52 38.97
C HIS A 23 -13.82 9.71 38.52
N SER A 24 -15.00 10.00 39.08
CA SER A 24 -16.26 9.34 38.67
C SER A 24 -16.71 9.72 37.25
N TRP A 25 -16.30 10.90 36.77
CA TRP A 25 -16.50 11.32 35.38
C TRP A 25 -15.50 10.63 34.46
N GLN A 26 -14.23 10.57 34.87
CA GLN A 26 -13.17 9.94 34.09
C GLN A 26 -13.42 8.43 33.91
N GLU A 27 -13.75 7.71 34.99
CA GLU A 27 -14.12 6.28 34.94
C GLU A 27 -15.28 6.02 33.98
N ARG A 28 -16.26 6.93 33.93
CA ARG A 28 -17.41 6.84 33.02
C ARG A 28 -17.00 7.06 31.56
N GLN A 29 -16.13 8.02 31.29
CA GLN A 29 -15.58 8.23 29.94
C GLN A 29 -14.75 7.03 29.49
N GLU A 30 -13.96 6.45 30.38
CA GLU A 30 -13.19 5.24 30.10
C GLU A 30 -14.09 4.03 29.87
N ALA A 31 -15.14 3.83 30.67
CA ALA A 31 -16.13 2.78 30.47
C ALA A 31 -16.84 2.92 29.11
N ARG A 32 -17.20 4.15 28.72
CA ARG A 32 -17.79 4.43 27.40
C ARG A 32 -16.82 4.14 26.26
N ARG A 33 -15.57 4.58 26.39
CA ARG A 33 -14.52 4.31 25.40
C ARG A 33 -14.29 2.81 25.26
N ARG A 34 -14.26 2.07 26.38
CA ARG A 34 -14.15 0.60 26.40
C ARG A 34 -15.34 -0.07 25.73
N ALA A 35 -16.57 0.34 26.05
CA ALA A 35 -17.77 -0.21 25.41
C ALA A 35 -17.81 0.06 23.90
N ARG A 36 -17.40 1.25 23.45
CA ARG A 36 -17.27 1.59 22.02
C ARG A 36 -16.22 0.72 21.34
N LEU A 37 -15.07 0.49 21.98
CA LEU A 37 -14.02 -0.38 21.45
C LEU A 37 -14.48 -1.84 21.35
N GLU A 38 -15.21 -2.34 22.34
CA GLU A 38 -15.76 -3.69 22.33
C GLU A 38 -16.80 -3.87 21.21
N GLN A 39 -17.69 -2.87 21.04
CA GLN A 39 -18.64 -2.88 19.92
C GLN A 39 -17.96 -2.89 18.55
N LEU A 40 -16.89 -2.10 18.37
CA LEU A 40 -16.11 -2.12 17.14
C LEU A 40 -15.45 -3.49 16.93
N ARG A 41 -14.86 -4.06 17.99
CA ARG A 41 -14.22 -5.37 17.95
C ARG A 41 -15.21 -6.46 17.54
N GLU A 42 -16.37 -6.51 18.19
CA GLU A 42 -17.44 -7.45 17.85
C GLU A 42 -17.93 -7.25 16.41
N ARG A 43 -18.07 -6.00 15.95
CA ARG A 43 -18.44 -5.69 14.57
C ARG A 43 -17.39 -6.19 13.57
N HIS A 44 -16.10 -6.07 13.90
CA HIS A 44 -15.01 -6.54 13.04
C HIS A 44 -14.85 -8.06 13.05
N LEU A 45 -15.15 -8.75 14.16
CA LEU A 45 -15.17 -10.21 14.22
C LEU A 45 -16.29 -10.82 13.39
N HIS A 46 -17.41 -10.11 13.24
CA HIS A 46 -18.58 -10.53 12.47
C HIS A 46 -18.66 -9.91 11.06
N ALA A 47 -17.73 -9.01 10.71
CA ALA A 47 -17.66 -8.41 9.38
C ALA A 47 -17.02 -9.39 8.37
N PRO A 48 -17.53 -9.48 7.13
CA PRO A 48 -16.92 -10.30 6.10
C PRO A 48 -15.48 -9.81 5.81
N SER A 49 -14.56 -10.76 5.68
CA SER A 49 -13.17 -10.52 5.28
C SER A 49 -13.09 -9.68 4.01
N ALA A 50 -12.42 -8.52 4.13
CA ALA A 50 -12.17 -7.51 3.09
C ALA A 50 -13.42 -7.07 2.31
N THR A 51 -13.87 -5.85 2.54
CA THR A 51 -14.92 -5.23 1.72
C THR A 51 -14.43 -5.08 0.27
N GLU A 52 -15.33 -5.13 -0.72
CA GLU A 52 -14.99 -4.90 -2.13
C GLU A 52 -14.11 -3.65 -2.38
N PRO A 53 -14.35 -2.47 -1.74
CA PRO A 53 -13.45 -1.34 -1.88
C PRO A 53 -12.05 -1.59 -1.32
N GLU A 54 -11.90 -2.39 -0.27
CA GLU A 54 -10.59 -2.73 0.30
C GLU A 54 -9.79 -3.67 -0.61
N LYS A 55 -10.47 -4.60 -1.29
CA LYS A 55 -9.86 -5.45 -2.33
C LYS A 55 -9.42 -4.63 -3.54
N GLU A 56 -10.23 -3.66 -3.97
CA GLU A 56 -9.90 -2.77 -5.07
C GLU A 56 -8.66 -1.91 -4.73
N VAL A 57 -8.62 -1.31 -3.53
CA VAL A 57 -7.46 -0.56 -3.06
C VAL A 57 -6.20 -1.44 -3.05
N SER A 58 -6.30 -2.68 -2.55
CA SER A 58 -5.18 -3.63 -2.59
C SER A 58 -4.74 -3.95 -4.01
N ARG A 59 -5.67 -4.13 -4.95
CA ARG A 59 -5.36 -4.43 -6.35
C ARG A 59 -4.61 -3.27 -7.01
N VAL A 60 -5.13 -2.05 -6.88
CA VAL A 60 -4.52 -0.84 -7.47
C VAL A 60 -3.13 -0.58 -6.87
N ALA A 61 -2.97 -0.79 -5.56
CA ALA A 61 -1.66 -0.68 -4.90
C ALA A 61 -0.66 -1.69 -5.47
N GLN A 62 -1.11 -2.93 -5.72
CA GLN A 62 -0.25 -3.96 -6.28
C GLN A 62 0.12 -3.68 -7.74
N GLU A 63 -0.84 -3.22 -8.56
CA GLU A 63 -0.60 -2.78 -9.94
C GLU A 63 0.41 -1.63 -10.04
N SER A 64 0.39 -0.71 -9.07
CA SER A 64 1.33 0.42 -9.01
C SER A 64 2.79 -0.02 -8.76
N ILE A 65 2.99 -1.19 -8.14
CA ILE A 65 4.32 -1.72 -7.81
C ILE A 65 4.80 -2.73 -8.86
N THR A 66 3.88 -3.32 -9.62
CA THR A 66 4.24 -4.27 -10.69
C THR A 66 4.99 -3.56 -11.81
N GLU A 67 6.18 -4.06 -12.12
CA GLU A 67 7.00 -3.56 -13.23
C GLU A 67 6.44 -4.06 -14.56
N HIS A 68 6.19 -3.16 -15.51
CA HIS A 68 5.78 -3.54 -16.87
C HIS A 68 6.99 -4.05 -17.67
N GLU A 69 7.05 -5.36 -17.92
CA GLU A 69 8.12 -6.00 -18.70
C GLU A 69 8.22 -5.51 -20.16
N GLY A 70 7.16 -4.88 -20.68
CA GLY A 70 7.13 -4.31 -22.04
C GLY A 70 7.86 -2.96 -22.19
N LEU A 71 8.21 -2.29 -21.09
CA LEU A 71 8.88 -0.97 -21.11
C LEU A 71 10.41 -1.12 -21.05
N ALA A 72 10.99 -1.81 -22.03
CA ALA A 72 12.44 -1.91 -22.16
C ALA A 72 13.03 -0.63 -22.76
N THR A 73 13.69 0.19 -21.93
CA THR A 73 14.41 1.42 -22.37
C THR A 73 15.82 1.47 -21.79
N GLU A 74 16.75 2.09 -22.52
CA GLU A 74 18.16 2.20 -22.08
C GLU A 74 18.30 2.94 -20.75
N THR A 75 17.58 4.07 -20.60
CA THR A 75 17.62 4.88 -19.38
C THR A 75 17.15 4.11 -18.15
N LEU A 76 16.07 3.33 -18.28
CA LEU A 76 15.58 2.52 -17.17
C LEU A 76 16.55 1.38 -16.83
N ALA A 77 17.14 0.72 -17.83
CA ALA A 77 18.15 -0.31 -17.60
C ALA A 77 19.37 0.23 -16.86
N ARG A 78 19.83 1.42 -17.23
CA ARG A 78 20.93 2.14 -16.54
C ARG A 78 20.56 2.50 -15.10
N LEU A 79 19.38 3.08 -14.87
CA LEU A 79 18.90 3.43 -13.53
C LEU A 79 18.82 2.19 -12.62
N LEU A 80 18.34 1.06 -13.14
CA LEU A 80 18.29 -0.20 -12.40
C LEU A 80 19.70 -0.70 -12.03
N ALA A 81 20.68 -0.53 -12.92
CA ALA A 81 22.07 -0.87 -12.62
C ALA A 81 22.65 0.03 -11.51
N GLU A 82 22.39 1.33 -11.56
CA GLU A 82 22.80 2.31 -10.53
C GLU A 82 22.16 2.01 -9.18
N GLN A 83 20.90 1.55 -9.16
CA GLN A 83 20.22 1.07 -7.95
C GLN A 83 20.73 -0.29 -7.44
N GLY A 84 21.74 -0.88 -8.09
CA GLY A 84 22.29 -2.19 -7.72
C GLY A 84 21.43 -3.38 -8.16
N LYS A 85 20.32 -3.17 -8.88
CA LYS A 85 19.43 -4.21 -9.41
C LYS A 85 19.98 -4.81 -10.71
N LYS A 86 21.24 -5.26 -10.69
CA LYS A 86 22.00 -5.72 -11.87
C LYS A 86 21.29 -6.81 -12.67
N ARG A 87 20.68 -7.80 -12.01
CA ARG A 87 19.92 -8.88 -12.68
C ARG A 87 18.78 -8.35 -13.55
N LYS A 88 18.06 -7.33 -13.08
CA LYS A 88 16.97 -6.71 -13.84
C LYS A 88 17.50 -5.86 -14.98
N ALA A 89 18.57 -5.10 -14.74
CA ALA A 89 19.25 -4.32 -15.77
C ALA A 89 19.75 -5.21 -16.93
N ILE A 90 20.37 -6.35 -16.63
CA ILE A 90 20.85 -7.31 -17.64
C ILE A 90 19.68 -7.80 -18.52
N ARG A 91 18.58 -8.25 -17.92
CA ARG A 91 17.39 -8.71 -18.67
C ARG A 91 16.83 -7.62 -19.58
N MET A 92 16.82 -6.37 -19.12
CA MET A 92 16.40 -5.25 -19.95
C MET A 92 17.34 -5.00 -21.12
N TYR A 93 18.66 -5.05 -20.91
CA TYR A 93 19.63 -4.91 -22.00
C TYR A 93 19.53 -6.07 -23.00
N GLU A 94 19.26 -7.29 -22.54
CA GLU A 94 18.99 -8.44 -23.42
C GLU A 94 17.75 -8.19 -24.30
N GLN A 95 16.67 -7.65 -23.73
CA GLN A 95 15.49 -7.27 -24.50
C GLN A 95 15.80 -6.14 -25.51
N LEU A 96 16.61 -5.15 -25.11
CA LEU A 96 17.02 -4.05 -25.99
C LEU A 96 17.87 -4.52 -27.17
N ILE A 97 18.66 -5.59 -27.02
CA ILE A 97 19.39 -6.21 -28.15
C ILE A 97 18.41 -6.75 -29.20
N LEU A 98 17.31 -7.37 -28.75
CA LEU A 98 16.28 -7.90 -29.65
C LEU A 98 15.49 -6.79 -30.36
N LEU A 99 15.23 -5.69 -29.65
CA LEU A 99 14.49 -4.54 -30.18
C LEU A 99 15.34 -3.64 -31.08
N PHE A 100 16.63 -3.49 -30.78
CA PHE A 100 17.55 -2.55 -31.42
C PHE A 100 18.87 -3.26 -31.80
N PRO A 101 18.84 -4.16 -32.80
CA PRO A 101 20.00 -4.96 -33.18
C PRO A 101 21.21 -4.12 -33.64
N GLU A 102 20.98 -2.89 -34.14
CA GLU A 102 22.03 -1.94 -34.52
C GLU A 102 22.90 -1.48 -33.35
N LYS A 103 22.35 -1.50 -32.13
CA LYS A 103 23.06 -1.20 -30.88
C LYS A 103 23.49 -2.45 -30.11
N SER A 104 23.28 -3.64 -30.67
CA SER A 104 23.53 -4.92 -29.98
C SER A 104 24.92 -5.02 -29.34
N ARG A 105 25.97 -4.62 -30.08
CA ARG A 105 27.37 -4.63 -29.59
C ARG A 105 27.55 -3.76 -28.34
N TYR A 106 26.91 -2.60 -28.30
CA TYR A 106 26.97 -1.70 -27.15
C TYR A 106 26.31 -2.34 -25.93
N PHE A 107 25.08 -2.83 -26.07
CA PHE A 107 24.36 -3.47 -24.97
C PHE A 107 25.07 -4.73 -24.47
N ALA A 108 25.64 -5.54 -25.36
CA ALA A 108 26.44 -6.70 -24.98
C ALA A 108 27.66 -6.32 -24.12
N ALA A 109 28.36 -5.23 -24.46
CA ALA A 109 29.48 -4.75 -23.66
C ALA A 109 29.05 -4.30 -22.26
N VAL A 110 27.93 -3.58 -22.15
CA VAL A 110 27.37 -3.15 -20.86
C VAL A 110 26.94 -4.34 -20.01
N ILE A 111 26.35 -5.38 -20.61
CA ILE A 111 25.98 -6.61 -19.90
C ILE A 111 27.22 -7.28 -19.29
N GLU A 112 28.32 -7.38 -20.04
CA GLU A 112 29.57 -7.99 -19.55
C GLU A 112 30.19 -7.17 -18.42
N GLU A 113 30.19 -5.84 -18.52
CA GLU A 113 30.64 -4.97 -17.43
C GLU A 113 29.79 -5.17 -16.15
N LEU A 114 28.46 -5.25 -16.30
CA LEU A 114 27.56 -5.47 -15.17
C LEU A 114 27.75 -6.84 -14.51
N LYS A 115 28.14 -7.87 -15.28
CA LYS A 115 28.46 -9.20 -14.74
C LYS A 115 29.81 -9.22 -14.01
N GLN A 116 30.82 -8.53 -14.55
CA GLN A 116 32.16 -8.47 -13.96
C GLN A 116 32.19 -7.67 -12.66
N ASN A 117 31.40 -6.61 -12.58
CA ASN A 117 31.31 -5.77 -11.39
C ASN A 117 30.35 -6.33 -10.32
N SER A 118 29.80 -7.56 -10.49
CA SER A 118 28.77 -8.14 -9.61
C SER A 118 29.29 -8.95 -8.44
#